data_AF-Q82TG3-F1
#
_entry.id   AF-Q82TG3-F1
#
_cell.length_a   1.000
_cell.length_b   1.000
_cell.length_c   1.000
_cell.angle_alpha   90.00
_cell.angle_beta   90.00
_cell.angle_gamma   90.00
#
_symmetry.space_group_name_H-M   'P 1'
#
loop_
_entity.id
_entity.type
_entity.pdbx_description
1 polymer ?
#
loop_
_entity_poly.entity_id
_entity_poly.type
_entity_poly.pdbx_seq_one_letter_code
_entity_poly.pdbx_strand_id
1 'polypeptide(L)'
;MNNSFDTDKKTIDHPGQLARVLHNCLSELGYDWRLRQASHGISNSKDGLNYIASKTTQAAECSLLAVENARPILNNLSADAANLHKLWCQIPETTAAIIANQPTLNNALKQTLDFLNNVSSQAASTQACLTEIMIAQNFHDLTGQVIQNISRTIETVEQEMLQLLANDSANEEKEIKLDNGLLNGPVVNPQKQDDVYVNQAQADNL
;
A
#
# COMPACT_ATOMS: atom_id res chain seq x y z
N MET A 1 -31.03 50.94 5.82
CA MET A 1 -30.26 49.70 6.06
C MET A 1 -31.24 48.53 6.11
N ASN A 2 -31.52 47.83 5.00
CA ASN A 2 -32.21 46.53 5.04
C ASN A 2 -32.25 45.75 3.69
N ASN A 3 -31.26 45.90 2.81
CA ASN A 3 -31.25 45.18 1.51
C ASN A 3 -30.22 44.04 1.41
N SER A 4 -29.29 43.89 2.35
CA SER A 4 -28.25 42.84 2.25
C SER A 4 -28.76 41.46 2.66
N PHE A 5 -29.69 41.36 3.62
CA PHE A 5 -30.22 40.08 4.10
C PHE A 5 -31.25 39.42 3.17
N ASP A 6 -31.96 40.18 2.35
CA ASP A 6 -32.99 39.66 1.43
C ASP A 6 -32.38 39.12 0.13
N THR A 7 -31.21 39.65 -0.26
CA THR A 7 -30.47 39.15 -1.45
C THR A 7 -29.79 37.82 -1.14
N ASP A 8 -29.18 37.66 0.05
CA ASP A 8 -28.60 36.38 0.50
C ASP A 8 -29.65 35.29 0.69
N LYS A 9 -30.86 35.65 1.14
CA LYS A 9 -31.95 34.68 1.30
C LYS A 9 -32.46 34.20 -0.06
N LYS A 10 -32.64 35.11 -1.03
CA LYS A 10 -32.99 34.74 -2.41
C LYS A 10 -31.91 33.92 -3.13
N THR A 11 -30.64 34.22 -2.92
CA THR A 11 -29.53 33.48 -3.55
C THR A 11 -29.27 32.12 -2.90
N ILE A 12 -29.66 31.90 -1.64
CA ILE A 12 -29.65 30.57 -0.99
C ILE A 12 -30.95 29.79 -1.27
N ASP A 13 -32.09 30.47 -1.36
CA ASP A 13 -33.38 29.86 -1.69
C ASP A 13 -33.41 29.30 -3.12
N HIS A 14 -32.72 29.94 -4.08
CA HIS A 14 -32.69 29.49 -5.47
C HIS A 14 -31.99 28.13 -5.70
N PRO A 15 -30.75 27.88 -5.21
CA PRO A 15 -30.13 26.56 -5.27
C PRO A 15 -30.87 25.54 -4.41
N GLY A 16 -31.48 25.96 -3.29
CA GLY A 16 -32.35 25.08 -2.49
C GLY A 16 -33.60 24.64 -3.24
N GLN A 17 -34.26 25.54 -3.96
CA GLN A 17 -35.40 25.23 -4.83
C GLN A 17 -34.98 24.36 -6.02
N LEU A 18 -33.85 24.65 -6.65
CA LEU A 18 -33.32 23.87 -7.77
C LEU A 18 -32.95 22.44 -7.34
N ALA A 19 -32.30 22.29 -6.19
CA ALA A 19 -32.01 20.98 -5.59
C ALA A 19 -33.29 20.21 -5.24
N ARG A 20 -34.35 20.90 -4.81
CA ARG A 20 -35.66 20.31 -4.51
C ARG A 20 -36.41 19.89 -5.77
N VAL A 21 -36.35 20.69 -6.84
CA VAL A 21 -36.91 20.35 -8.15
C VAL A 21 -36.16 19.14 -8.73
N LEU A 22 -34.83 19.14 -8.70
CA LEU A 22 -34.01 18.00 -9.11
C LEU A 22 -34.35 16.74 -8.30
N HIS A 23 -34.45 16.87 -6.97
CA HIS A 23 -34.84 15.76 -6.09
C HIS A 23 -36.25 15.25 -6.43
N ASN A 24 -37.22 16.13 -6.64
CA ASN A 24 -38.58 15.76 -7.02
C ASN A 24 -38.62 15.06 -8.39
N CYS A 25 -37.90 15.57 -9.40
CA CYS A 25 -37.80 14.93 -10.72
C CYS A 25 -37.13 13.54 -10.63
N LEU A 26 -36.03 13.41 -9.88
CA LEU A 26 -35.37 12.12 -9.65
C LEU A 26 -36.27 11.15 -8.86
N SER A 27 -37.08 11.67 -7.94
CA SER A 27 -38.04 10.89 -7.16
C SER A 27 -39.25 10.45 -7.99
N GLU A 28 -39.76 11.29 -8.89
CA GLU A 28 -40.83 10.96 -9.84
C GLU A 28 -40.38 9.95 -10.90
N LEU A 29 -39.12 10.00 -11.31
CA LEU A 29 -38.50 9.03 -12.21
C LEU A 29 -38.12 7.70 -11.52
N GLY A 30 -38.32 7.58 -10.20
CA GLY A 30 -38.04 6.36 -9.43
C GLY A 30 -36.57 6.10 -9.10
N TYR A 31 -35.68 7.09 -9.23
CA TYR A 31 -34.23 6.97 -9.03
C TYR A 31 -33.75 7.39 -7.64
N ASP A 32 -34.64 7.88 -6.77
CA ASP A 32 -34.27 8.35 -5.42
C ASP A 32 -33.61 7.26 -4.57
N TRP A 33 -34.04 6.00 -4.72
CA TRP A 33 -33.39 4.87 -4.06
C TRP A 33 -31.97 4.56 -4.60
N ARG A 34 -31.77 4.68 -5.92
CA ARG A 34 -30.48 4.44 -6.59
C ARG A 34 -29.45 5.50 -6.22
N LEU A 35 -29.87 6.76 -6.18
CA LEU A 35 -28.99 7.87 -5.80
C LEU A 35 -28.57 7.77 -4.32
N ARG A 36 -29.49 7.41 -3.43
CA ARG A 36 -29.16 7.15 -2.01
C ARG A 36 -28.20 5.97 -1.88
N GLN A 37 -28.40 4.89 -2.63
CA GLN A 37 -27.50 3.73 -2.62
C GLN A 37 -26.09 4.10 -3.14
N ALA A 38 -26.00 4.87 -4.22
CA ALA A 38 -24.73 5.39 -4.74
C ALA A 38 -24.02 6.29 -3.71
N SER A 39 -24.76 7.20 -3.07
CA SER A 39 -24.23 8.07 -2.01
C SER A 39 -23.69 7.27 -0.82
N HIS A 40 -24.42 6.24 -0.37
CA HIS A 40 -23.95 5.33 0.67
C HIS A 40 -22.70 4.54 0.24
N GLY A 41 -22.67 4.04 -1.00
CA GLY A 41 -21.52 3.36 -1.57
C GLY A 41 -20.27 4.24 -1.58
N ILE A 42 -20.38 5.50 -2.02
CA ILE A 42 -19.29 6.46 -2.04
C ILE A 42 -18.76 6.73 -0.62
N SER A 43 -19.66 6.94 0.36
CA SER A 43 -19.25 7.14 1.76
C SER A 43 -18.50 5.92 2.30
N ASN A 44 -19.02 4.71 2.06
CA ASN A 44 -18.39 3.46 2.47
C ASN A 44 -17.00 3.28 1.82
N SER A 45 -16.86 3.63 0.54
CA SER A 45 -15.57 3.59 -0.16
C SER A 45 -14.55 4.57 0.44
N LYS A 46 -14.99 5.77 0.85
CA LYS A 46 -14.13 6.73 1.55
C LYS A 46 -13.63 6.17 2.88
N ASP A 47 -14.50 5.54 3.66
CA ASP A 47 -14.10 4.87 4.90
C ASP A 47 -13.13 3.72 4.64
N GLY A 48 -13.35 2.98 3.55
CA GLY A 48 -12.42 1.96 3.06
C GLY A 48 -11.04 2.51 2.70
N LEU A 49 -10.95 3.66 2.00
CA LEU A 49 -9.68 4.30 1.69
C LEU A 49 -8.94 4.77 2.96
N ASN A 50 -9.66 5.33 3.94
CA ASN A 50 -9.09 5.70 5.23
C ASN A 50 -8.57 4.47 5.98
N TYR A 51 -9.31 3.37 5.94
CA TYR A 51 -8.87 2.09 6.51
C TYR A 51 -7.60 1.57 5.83
N ILE A 52 -7.53 1.63 4.49
CA ILE A 52 -6.32 1.24 3.73
C ILE A 52 -5.12 2.10 4.11
N ALA A 53 -5.30 3.42 4.20
CA ALA A 53 -4.22 4.32 4.60
C ALA A 53 -3.70 3.95 6.00
N SER A 54 -4.60 3.77 6.97
CA SER A 54 -4.24 3.38 8.33
C SER A 54 -3.51 2.03 8.39
N LYS A 55 -4.01 1.02 7.67
CA LYS A 55 -3.40 -0.32 7.65
C LYS A 55 -2.06 -0.37 6.95
N THR A 56 -1.88 0.42 5.88
CA THR A 56 -0.60 0.57 5.21
C THR A 56 0.44 1.21 6.13
N THR A 57 0.07 2.27 6.86
CA THR A 57 0.94 2.88 7.87
C THR A 57 1.33 1.89 8.96
N GLN A 58 0.37 1.15 9.51
CA GLN A 58 0.63 0.15 10.55
C GLN A 58 1.57 -0.97 10.07
N ALA A 59 1.41 -1.43 8.83
CA ALA A 59 2.29 -2.43 8.23
C ALA A 59 3.72 -1.91 8.06
N ALA A 60 3.85 -0.66 7.60
CA ALA A 60 5.15 -0.01 7.42
C ALA A 60 5.87 0.20 8.76
N GLU A 61 5.15 0.70 9.79
CA GLU A 61 5.69 0.89 11.14
C GLU A 61 6.16 -0.43 11.75
N CYS A 62 5.35 -1.48 11.67
CA CYS A 62 5.70 -2.81 12.17
C CYS A 62 6.94 -3.37 11.47
N SER A 63 7.00 -3.25 10.14
CA SER A 63 8.15 -3.71 9.35
C SER A 63 9.41 -2.93 9.69
N LEU A 64 9.31 -1.61 9.86
CA LEU A 64 10.42 -0.74 10.22
C LEU A 64 10.97 -1.09 11.60
N LEU A 65 10.10 -1.23 12.61
CA LEU A 65 10.49 -1.59 13.97
C LEU A 65 11.18 -2.95 14.03
N ALA A 66 10.66 -3.95 13.31
CA ALA A 66 11.28 -5.27 13.23
C ALA A 66 12.69 -5.20 12.62
N VAL A 67 12.88 -4.39 11.58
CA VAL A 67 14.21 -4.16 10.98
C VAL A 67 15.13 -3.41 11.94
N GLU A 68 14.63 -2.40 12.65
CA GLU A 68 15.40 -1.66 13.66
C GLU A 68 15.87 -2.54 14.82
N ASN A 69 15.07 -3.54 15.20
CA ASN A 69 15.41 -4.53 16.22
C ASN A 69 16.37 -5.61 15.71
N ALA A 70 16.21 -6.07 14.47
CA ALA A 70 17.06 -7.12 13.89
C ALA A 70 18.48 -6.63 13.56
N ARG A 71 18.61 -5.39 13.07
CA ARG A 71 19.88 -4.81 12.63
C ARG A 71 21.00 -4.84 13.70
N PRO A 72 20.80 -4.40 14.96
CA PRO A 72 21.84 -4.47 15.97
C PRO A 72 22.26 -5.91 16.30
N ILE A 73 21.34 -6.87 16.25
CA ILE A 73 21.65 -8.29 16.48
C ILE A 73 22.61 -8.79 15.39
N LEU A 74 22.28 -8.55 14.12
CA LEU A 74 23.13 -8.94 12.98
C LEU A 74 24.49 -8.22 12.99
N ASN A 75 24.52 -6.94 13.37
CA ASN A 75 25.76 -6.18 13.49
C ASN A 75 26.66 -6.74 14.59
N ASN A 76 26.10 -7.07 15.76
CA ASN A 76 26.85 -7.68 16.86
C ASN A 76 27.39 -9.05 16.46
N LEU A 77 26.54 -9.90 15.87
CA LEU A 77 26.95 -11.22 15.36
C LEU A 77 28.11 -11.13 14.37
N SER A 78 28.04 -10.17 13.43
CA SER A 78 29.09 -9.93 12.44
C SER A 78 30.39 -9.42 13.08
N ALA A 79 30.28 -8.48 14.02
CA ALA A 79 31.44 -7.94 14.74
C ALA A 79 32.13 -9.02 15.59
N ASP A 80 31.37 -9.84 16.32
CA ASP A 80 31.89 -10.92 17.14
C ASP A 80 32.59 -11.97 16.27
N ALA A 81 31.97 -12.37 15.15
CA ALA A 81 32.57 -13.30 14.21
C ALA A 81 33.88 -12.77 13.61
N ALA A 82 33.93 -11.48 13.23
CA ALA A 82 35.14 -10.85 12.71
C ALA A 82 36.25 -10.75 13.78
N ASN A 83 35.89 -10.45 15.02
CA ASN A 83 36.82 -10.41 16.15
C ASN A 83 37.41 -11.79 16.44
N LEU A 84 36.58 -12.82 16.47
CA LEU A 84 37.03 -14.21 16.61
C LEU A 84 37.96 -14.62 15.47
N HIS A 85 37.59 -14.30 14.23
CA HIS A 85 38.45 -14.60 13.07
C HIS A 85 39.85 -13.97 13.22
N LYS A 86 39.92 -12.69 13.61
CA LYS A 86 41.20 -12.02 13.89
C LYS A 86 41.98 -12.70 15.02
N LEU A 87 41.30 -13.08 16.11
CA LEU A 87 41.88 -13.79 17.24
C LEU A 87 42.52 -15.12 16.80
N TRP A 88 41.80 -15.89 15.98
CA TRP A 88 42.29 -17.18 15.48
C TRP A 88 43.42 -17.01 14.46
N CYS A 89 43.40 -15.98 13.60
CA CYS A 89 44.50 -15.68 12.68
C CYS A 89 45.81 -15.28 13.39
N GLN A 90 45.73 -14.77 14.63
CA GLN A 90 46.92 -14.42 15.42
C GLN A 90 47.59 -15.64 16.07
N ILE A 91 46.96 -16.81 16.03
CA ILE A 91 47.50 -18.05 16.59
C ILE A 91 48.28 -18.78 15.48
N PRO A 92 49.62 -18.85 15.54
CA PRO A 92 50.41 -19.49 14.47
C PRO A 92 50.15 -20.99 14.41
N GLU A 93 50.05 -21.53 13.20
CA GLU A 93 49.84 -22.96 12.91
C GLU A 93 50.94 -23.85 13.55
N THR A 94 52.17 -23.32 13.61
CA THR A 94 53.35 -23.96 14.22
C THR A 94 53.32 -24.01 15.75
N THR A 95 52.43 -23.26 16.42
CA THR A 95 52.31 -23.22 17.88
C THR A 95 51.28 -24.23 18.42
N ALA A 96 50.41 -24.78 17.58
CA ALA A 96 49.45 -25.82 17.98
C ALA A 96 50.12 -27.12 18.45
N ALA A 97 51.37 -27.37 18.01
CA ALA A 97 52.17 -28.52 18.43
C ALA A 97 52.83 -28.35 19.82
N ILE A 98 52.91 -27.12 20.37
CA ILE A 98 53.51 -26.84 21.68
C ILE A 98 52.39 -26.55 22.68
N ILE A 99 52.04 -27.62 23.40
CA ILE A 99 50.82 -27.81 24.18
C ILE A 99 50.63 -26.83 25.36
N ALA A 100 49.36 -26.43 25.56
CA ALA A 100 48.64 -26.11 26.80
C ALA A 100 48.73 -24.73 27.49
N ASN A 101 49.80 -23.93 27.37
CA ASN A 101 49.98 -22.77 28.28
C ASN A 101 49.96 -21.38 27.63
N GLN A 102 49.37 -21.24 26.44
CA GLN A 102 49.17 -19.92 25.85
C GLN A 102 47.85 -19.30 26.36
N PRO A 103 47.90 -18.25 27.21
CA PRO A 103 46.69 -17.56 27.68
C PRO A 103 45.83 -17.06 26.51
N THR A 104 46.45 -16.77 25.36
CA THR A 104 45.80 -16.38 24.11
C THR A 104 44.90 -17.47 23.52
N LEU A 105 45.33 -18.74 23.55
CA LEU A 105 44.54 -19.86 23.03
C LEU A 105 43.34 -20.18 23.95
N ASN A 106 43.55 -20.18 25.26
CA ASN A 106 42.47 -20.33 26.23
C ASN A 106 41.45 -19.18 26.13
N ASN A 107 41.92 -17.96 25.90
CA ASN A 107 41.06 -16.81 25.67
C ASN A 107 40.25 -16.95 24.37
N ALA A 108 40.88 -17.33 23.26
CA ALA A 108 40.20 -17.56 21.98
C ALA A 108 39.14 -18.67 22.08
N LEU A 109 39.46 -19.78 22.74
CA LEU A 109 38.52 -20.88 22.99
C LEU A 109 37.33 -20.41 23.83
N LYS A 110 37.58 -19.67 24.91
CA LYS A 110 36.50 -19.15 25.77
C LYS A 110 35.58 -18.20 24.99
N GLN A 111 36.15 -17.21 24.29
CA GLN A 111 35.35 -16.28 23.47
C GLN A 111 34.57 -17.01 22.37
N THR A 112 35.14 -18.05 21.78
CA THR A 112 34.45 -18.87 20.76
C THR A 112 33.27 -19.62 21.36
N LEU A 113 33.43 -20.24 22.54
CA LEU A 113 32.33 -20.92 23.23
C LEU A 113 31.23 -19.93 23.64
N ASP A 114 31.60 -18.77 24.17
CA ASP A 114 30.66 -17.71 24.53
C ASP A 114 29.87 -17.22 23.30
N PHE A 115 30.55 -17.00 22.17
CA PHE A 115 29.90 -16.69 20.90
C PHE A 115 28.93 -17.79 20.45
N LEU A 116 29.36 -19.05 20.43
CA LEU A 116 28.52 -20.18 20.02
C LEU A 116 27.29 -20.35 20.90
N ASN A 117 27.42 -20.12 22.22
CA ASN A 117 26.29 -20.13 23.15
C ASN A 117 25.28 -19.01 22.85
N ASN A 118 25.76 -17.85 22.38
CA ASN A 118 24.92 -16.70 22.08
C ASN A 118 24.29 -16.74 20.67
N VAL A 119 24.93 -17.41 19.71
CA VAL A 119 24.46 -17.49 18.30
C VAL A 119 23.03 -17.99 18.21
N SER A 120 22.67 -19.06 18.92
CA SER A 120 21.33 -19.63 18.85
C SER A 120 20.26 -18.64 19.33
N SER A 121 20.52 -17.93 20.44
CA SER A 121 19.61 -16.92 20.98
C SER A 121 19.46 -15.71 20.05
N GLN A 122 20.57 -15.26 19.45
CA GLN A 122 20.57 -14.13 18.50
C GLN A 122 19.83 -14.51 17.21
N ALA A 123 20.04 -15.73 16.70
CA ALA A 123 19.33 -16.25 15.54
C ALA A 123 17.81 -16.36 15.82
N ALA A 124 17.42 -16.89 16.99
CA ALA A 124 16.01 -16.96 17.39
C ALA A 124 15.37 -15.57 17.49
N SER A 125 16.08 -14.58 18.05
CA SER A 125 15.61 -13.20 18.16
C SER A 125 15.46 -12.54 16.79
N THR A 126 16.39 -12.79 15.87
CA THR A 126 16.30 -12.32 14.49
C THR A 126 15.13 -12.97 13.76
N GLN A 127 14.92 -14.27 13.94
CA GLN A 127 13.78 -14.99 13.37
C GLN A 127 12.44 -14.44 13.87
N ALA A 128 12.35 -14.04 15.15
CA ALA A 128 11.16 -13.38 15.68
C ALA A 128 10.88 -12.06 14.96
N CYS A 129 11.91 -11.23 14.73
CA CYS A 129 11.76 -9.99 13.96
C CYS A 129 11.30 -10.25 12.52
N LEU A 130 11.85 -11.27 11.83
CA LEU A 130 11.39 -11.66 10.49
C LEU A 130 9.93 -12.13 10.51
N THR A 131 9.51 -12.79 11.59
CA THR A 131 8.12 -13.22 11.77
C THR A 131 7.18 -12.02 11.95
N GLU A 132 7.60 -10.98 12.67
CA GLU A 132 6.85 -9.73 12.79
C GLU A 132 6.65 -9.04 11.42
N ILE A 133 7.69 -9.03 10.58
CA ILE A 133 7.58 -8.54 9.19
C ILE A 133 6.56 -9.37 8.38
N MET A 134 6.58 -10.70 8.52
CA MET A 134 5.59 -11.56 7.86
C MET A 134 4.16 -11.30 8.36
N ILE A 135 3.96 -11.04 9.66
CA ILE A 135 2.64 -10.72 10.20
C ILE A 135 2.13 -9.39 9.62
N ALA A 136 3.01 -8.42 9.38
CA ALA A 136 2.65 -7.17 8.71
C ALA A 136 2.08 -7.38 7.30
N GLN A 137 2.39 -8.50 6.63
CA GLN A 137 1.82 -8.86 5.32
C GLN A 137 0.31 -9.13 5.39
N ASN A 138 -0.23 -9.55 6.54
CA ASN A 138 -1.68 -9.72 6.70
C ASN A 138 -2.45 -8.40 6.53
N PHE A 139 -1.81 -7.26 6.81
CA PHE A 139 -2.42 -5.96 6.52
C PHE A 139 -2.60 -5.73 5.02
N HIS A 140 -1.64 -6.19 4.20
CA HIS A 140 -1.73 -6.06 2.75
C HIS A 140 -2.92 -6.86 2.17
N ASP A 141 -3.16 -8.09 2.67
CA ASP A 141 -4.31 -8.91 2.23
C ASP A 141 -5.65 -8.22 2.55
N LEU A 142 -5.79 -7.71 3.78
CA LEU A 142 -6.99 -6.97 4.18
C LEU A 142 -7.16 -5.68 3.38
N THR A 143 -6.07 -4.96 3.04
CA THR A 143 -6.18 -3.80 2.14
C THR A 143 -6.59 -4.19 0.73
N GLY A 144 -6.12 -5.33 0.21
CA GLY A 144 -6.51 -5.84 -1.11
C GLY A 144 -8.02 -6.13 -1.20
N GLN A 145 -8.58 -6.74 -0.17
CA GLN A 145 -10.03 -7.00 -0.10
C GLN A 145 -10.84 -5.70 -0.09
N VAL A 146 -10.39 -4.68 0.64
CA VAL A 146 -11.08 -3.37 0.69
C VAL A 146 -10.98 -2.65 -0.64
N ILE A 147 -9.82 -2.70 -1.32
CA ILE A 147 -9.66 -2.15 -2.68
C ILE A 147 -10.63 -2.81 -3.64
N GLN A 148 -10.77 -4.14 -3.59
CA GLN A 148 -11.70 -4.87 -4.45
C GLN A 148 -13.16 -4.44 -4.23
N ASN A 149 -13.56 -4.25 -2.97
CA ASN A 149 -14.90 -3.75 -2.63
C ASN A 149 -15.13 -2.32 -3.12
N ILE A 150 -14.13 -1.44 -2.99
CA ILE A 150 -14.20 -0.07 -3.51
C ILE A 150 -14.34 -0.09 -5.04
N SER A 151 -13.53 -0.89 -5.74
CA SER A 151 -13.57 -1.02 -7.20
C SER A 151 -14.97 -1.43 -7.67
N ARG A 152 -15.56 -2.46 -7.04
CA ARG A 152 -16.92 -2.91 -7.35
C ARG A 152 -17.98 -1.84 -7.09
N THR A 153 -17.79 -1.04 -6.03
CA THR A 153 -18.69 0.07 -5.71
C THR A 153 -18.61 1.17 -6.77
N ILE A 154 -17.40 1.49 -7.24
CA ILE A 154 -17.18 2.46 -8.32
C ILE A 154 -17.84 1.96 -9.62
N GLU A 155 -17.63 0.70 -10.00
CA GLU A 155 -18.27 0.09 -11.18
C GLU A 155 -19.81 0.17 -11.09
N THR A 156 -20.37 -0.08 -9.91
CA THR A 156 -21.82 0.00 -9.69
C THR A 156 -22.34 1.43 -9.86
N VAL A 157 -21.64 2.41 -9.27
CA VAL A 157 -22.01 3.83 -9.40
C VAL A 157 -21.88 4.31 -10.84
N GLU A 158 -20.83 3.90 -11.55
CA GLU A 158 -20.61 4.21 -12.96
C GLU A 158 -21.76 3.67 -13.83
N GLN A 159 -22.16 2.41 -13.64
CA GLN A 159 -23.28 1.81 -14.37
C GLN A 159 -24.62 2.52 -14.11
N GLU A 160 -24.89 2.90 -12.86
CA GLU A 160 -26.10 3.64 -12.51
C GLU A 160 -26.11 5.06 -13.11
N MET A 161 -24.95 5.73 -13.18
CA MET A 161 -24.83 7.02 -13.87
C MET A 161 -25.01 6.90 -15.37
N LEU A 162 -24.44 5.87 -16.00
CA LEU A 162 -24.64 5.59 -17.43
C LEU A 162 -26.12 5.28 -17.74
N GLN A 163 -26.82 4.53 -16.90
CA GLN A 163 -28.25 4.27 -17.07
C GLN A 163 -29.10 5.55 -16.93
N LEU A 164 -28.78 6.41 -15.96
CA LEU A 164 -29.44 7.71 -15.81
C LEU A 164 -29.26 8.58 -17.06
N LEU A 165 -28.04 8.66 -17.59
CA LEU A 165 -27.75 9.41 -18.82
C LEU A 165 -28.42 8.79 -20.05
N ALA A 166 -28.42 7.46 -20.18
CA ALA A 166 -29.03 6.74 -21.31
C ALA A 166 -30.56 6.86 -21.34
N ASN A 167 -31.22 6.81 -20.17
CA ASN A 167 -32.67 6.91 -20.09
C ASN A 167 -33.18 8.34 -20.37
N ASP A 168 -32.35 9.37 -20.17
CA ASP A 168 -32.64 10.75 -20.54
C ASP A 168 -32.32 11.05 -22.01
N SER A 169 -31.39 10.30 -22.61
CA SER A 169 -30.97 10.43 -24.03
C SER A 169 -31.72 9.52 -25.00
N ALA A 170 -32.78 8.82 -24.57
CA ALA A 170 -33.70 8.11 -25.46
C ALA A 170 -34.41 9.03 -26.48
N ASN A 171 -34.18 10.35 -26.45
CA ASN A 171 -34.62 11.31 -27.45
C ASN A 171 -33.51 11.96 -28.31
N GLU A 172 -32.22 11.70 -28.08
CA GLU A 172 -31.16 12.21 -28.97
C GLU A 172 -30.02 11.19 -29.12
N GLU A 173 -30.06 10.42 -30.20
CA GLU A 173 -28.87 9.74 -30.73
C GLU A 173 -27.79 10.78 -31.08
N LYS A 174 -26.83 10.99 -30.19
CA LYS A 174 -25.54 11.59 -30.54
C LYS A 174 -24.44 10.66 -30.05
N GLU A 175 -23.77 10.02 -31.01
CA GLU A 175 -22.52 9.29 -30.79
C GLU A 175 -21.50 10.22 -30.11
N ILE A 176 -21.21 9.97 -28.83
CA ILE A 176 -20.07 10.59 -28.16
C ILE A 176 -18.85 9.73 -28.48
N LYS A 177 -18.01 10.20 -29.41
CA LYS A 177 -16.65 9.66 -29.61
C LYS A 177 -15.82 9.99 -28.37
N LEU A 178 -15.52 8.98 -27.55
CA LEU A 178 -14.62 9.11 -26.41
C LEU A 178 -13.17 9.23 -26.93
N ASP A 179 -12.57 10.41 -26.79
CA ASP A 179 -11.15 10.63 -27.11
C ASP A 179 -10.29 10.05 -25.97
N ASN A 180 -9.62 8.93 -26.25
CA ASN A 180 -8.80 8.16 -25.29
C ASN A 180 -7.43 8.81 -25.01
N GLY A 181 -7.38 10.14 -24.92
CA GLY A 181 -6.12 10.91 -24.87
C GLY A 181 -5.41 10.96 -23.52
N LEU A 182 -5.92 10.34 -22.45
CA LEU A 182 -5.43 10.60 -21.08
C LEU A 182 -5.29 9.38 -20.17
N LEU A 183 -4.98 8.19 -20.70
CA LEU A 183 -4.50 7.06 -19.89
C LEU A 183 -2.97 6.93 -19.99
N ASN A 184 -2.24 7.82 -19.32
CA ASN A 184 -0.82 7.58 -18.99
C ASN A 184 -0.74 6.93 -17.60
N GLY A 185 -1.02 5.63 -17.57
CA GLY A 185 -0.73 4.73 -16.46
C GLY A 185 -0.18 3.41 -17.03
N PRO A 186 0.57 2.63 -16.25
CA PRO A 186 1.13 1.37 -16.73
C PRO A 186 0.02 0.46 -17.26
N VAL A 187 0.20 -0.05 -18.49
CA VAL A 187 -0.80 -0.82 -19.22
C VAL A 187 -0.98 -2.19 -18.56
N VAL A 188 -2.15 -2.45 -17.98
CA VAL A 188 -2.50 -3.73 -17.32
C VAL A 188 -3.29 -4.68 -18.23
N ASN A 189 -3.54 -4.31 -19.50
CA ASN A 189 -4.24 -5.19 -20.45
C ASN A 189 -3.73 -5.01 -21.89
N PRO A 190 -2.91 -5.95 -22.41
CA PRO A 190 -2.36 -5.86 -23.77
C PRO A 190 -3.30 -6.40 -24.87
N GLN A 191 -4.50 -6.88 -24.55
CA GLN A 191 -5.38 -7.56 -25.52
C GLN A 191 -6.53 -6.71 -26.09
N LYS A 192 -6.58 -5.40 -25.82
CA LYS A 192 -7.69 -4.53 -26.27
C LYS A 192 -7.29 -3.21 -26.91
N GLN A 193 -6.13 -3.16 -27.55
CA GLN A 193 -5.78 -2.06 -28.46
C GLN A 193 -5.05 -2.62 -29.69
N ASP A 194 -5.71 -2.53 -30.84
CA ASP A 194 -5.17 -2.91 -32.16
C ASP A 194 -4.09 -1.95 -32.68
N ASP A 195 -3.74 -0.89 -31.94
CA ASP A 195 -2.79 0.13 -32.38
C ASP A 195 -1.72 0.40 -31.31
N VAL A 196 -0.80 -0.54 -31.09
CA VAL A 196 0.51 -0.21 -30.54
C VAL A 196 1.59 -1.03 -31.23
N TYR A 197 2.38 -0.35 -32.06
CA TYR A 197 3.66 -0.83 -32.55
C TYR A 197 4.59 -1.12 -31.36
N VAL A 198 4.81 -2.40 -31.07
CA VAL A 198 5.91 -2.84 -30.22
C VAL A 198 7.16 -2.93 -31.10
N ASN A 199 8.11 -2.02 -30.90
CA ASN A 199 9.51 -2.31 -31.20
C ASN A 199 10.43 -1.68 -30.16
N GLN A 200 10.93 -2.56 -29.31
CA GLN A 200 11.69 -2.30 -28.09
C GLN A 200 13.20 -2.18 -28.39
N ALA A 201 13.58 -1.45 -29.44
CA ALA A 201 14.95 -1.42 -29.94
C ALA A 201 15.58 -0.01 -30.06
N GLN A 202 14.96 1.04 -29.51
CA GLN A 202 15.51 2.41 -29.57
C GLN A 202 15.69 3.09 -28.20
N ALA A 203 15.63 2.32 -27.10
CA ALA A 203 15.91 2.86 -25.76
C ALA A 203 17.40 2.96 -25.41
N ASP A 204 18.31 2.42 -26.24
CA ASP A 204 19.76 2.58 -26.10
C ASP A 204 20.28 3.42 -27.28
N ASN A 205 20.26 4.75 -27.12
CA ASN A 205 21.20 5.74 -27.68
C ASN A 205 20.55 7.15 -27.64
N LEU A 206 20.56 7.77 -26.47
CA LEU A 206 20.56 9.23 -26.28
C LEU A 206 21.41 9.58 -25.06
#